data_AF-A0A7X3XQY4-F1
#
_entry.id   AF-A0A7X3XQY4-F1
#
_cell.length_a   1.000
_cell.length_b   1.000
_cell.length_c   1.000
_cell.angle_alpha   90.00
_cell.angle_beta   90.00
_cell.angle_gamma   90.00
#
_symmetry.space_group_name_H-M   'P 1'
#
loop_
_entity.id
_entity.type
_entity.pdbx_description
1 polymer ?
#
loop_
_entity_poly.entity_id
_entity_poly.type
_entity_poly.pdbx_seq_one_letter_code
_entity_poly.pdbx_strand_id
1 'polypeptide(L)'
;MADQNNNESVVEPQKQTQATSGVIVNAAQMQSLDISDRFTRTKTETGWQIKLEAAARVTINFMTSMRKFEITLMQDDIIERDGDDLILIRNQSADAYRSQRGVSSSPLARSNERTSVSEPTEGRAV
;
A
#
# COMPACT_ATOMS: atom_id res chain seq x y z
N MET A 1 53.32 -18.59 -20.61
CA MET A 1 53.80 -17.32 -20.02
C MET A 1 52.74 -16.27 -20.31
N ALA A 2 52.56 -15.36 -19.35
CA ALA A 2 51.35 -14.58 -19.09
C ALA A 2 50.97 -13.56 -20.16
N ASP A 3 49.67 -13.28 -20.25
CA ASP A 3 49.16 -11.91 -20.37
C ASP A 3 48.02 -11.70 -19.38
N GLN A 4 48.13 -10.59 -18.67
CA GLN A 4 47.34 -10.16 -17.53
C GLN A 4 46.19 -9.25 -17.96
N ASN A 5 45.06 -9.40 -17.26
CA ASN A 5 44.29 -8.32 -16.63
C ASN A 5 43.42 -7.37 -17.48
N ASN A 6 42.21 -7.15 -16.93
CA ASN A 6 41.30 -6.00 -16.98
C ASN A 6 39.89 -6.45 -17.36
N ASN A 7 38.81 -6.10 -16.67
CA ASN A 7 38.61 -5.30 -15.47
C ASN A 7 37.15 -5.57 -15.07
N GLU A 8 36.90 -5.57 -13.77
CA GLU A 8 35.60 -5.57 -13.08
C GLU A 8 34.41 -5.06 -13.91
N SER A 9 33.44 -5.94 -14.17
CA SER A 9 32.04 -5.49 -14.13
C SER A 9 31.59 -5.57 -12.68
N VAL A 10 31.86 -4.51 -11.92
CA VAL A 10 31.06 -4.18 -10.74
C VAL A 10 29.66 -3.92 -11.27
N VAL A 11 28.85 -4.96 -11.32
CA VAL A 11 27.40 -4.80 -11.36
C VAL A 11 27.07 -4.34 -9.95
N GLU A 12 26.82 -3.04 -9.81
CA GLU A 12 26.21 -2.48 -8.61
C GLU A 12 25.11 -3.44 -8.15
N PRO A 13 25.05 -3.83 -6.87
CA PRO A 13 23.81 -4.38 -6.37
C PRO A 13 22.84 -3.21 -6.44
N GLN A 14 22.08 -3.09 -7.53
CA GLN A 14 20.80 -2.43 -7.50
C GLN A 14 20.16 -2.98 -6.24
N LYS A 15 20.00 -2.11 -5.23
CA LYS A 15 19.26 -2.43 -4.01
C LYS A 15 17.88 -2.82 -4.49
N GLN A 16 17.74 -4.11 -4.77
CA GLN A 16 16.49 -4.77 -5.06
C GLN A 16 15.74 -4.57 -3.76
N THR A 17 14.94 -3.51 -3.74
CA THR A 17 14.11 -3.15 -2.61
C THR A 17 13.23 -4.37 -2.48
N GLN A 18 13.51 -5.21 -1.47
CA GLN A 18 12.96 -6.54 -1.37
C GLN A 18 11.44 -6.37 -1.30
N ALA A 19 10.77 -6.62 -2.42
CA ALA A 19 9.33 -6.53 -2.51
C ALA A 19 8.76 -7.50 -1.48
N THR A 20 8.17 -6.96 -0.42
CA THR A 20 7.67 -7.80 0.68
C THR A 20 6.36 -8.49 0.27
N SER A 21 5.64 -7.93 -0.69
CA SER A 21 4.41 -8.49 -1.28
C SER A 21 4.01 -7.70 -2.53
N GLY A 22 3.32 -8.33 -3.48
CA GLY A 22 2.76 -7.65 -4.65
C GLY A 22 1.46 -8.25 -5.13
N VAL A 23 0.71 -7.49 -5.92
CA VAL A 23 -0.51 -7.93 -6.62
C VAL A 23 -0.30 -7.72 -8.11
N ILE A 24 -0.62 -8.73 -8.92
CA ILE A 24 -0.58 -8.63 -10.37
C ILE A 24 -2.01 -8.64 -10.88
N VAL A 25 -2.32 -7.69 -11.75
CA VAL A 25 -3.63 -7.50 -12.38
C VAL A 25 -3.42 -7.45 -13.89
N ASN A 26 -4.23 -8.17 -14.64
CA ASN A 26 -4.20 -8.08 -16.10
C ASN A 26 -4.70 -6.70 -16.55
N ALA A 27 -3.81 -5.89 -17.13
CA ALA A 27 -4.07 -4.52 -17.56
C ALA A 27 -5.00 -4.43 -18.77
N ALA A 28 -5.13 -5.50 -19.59
CA ALA A 28 -6.09 -5.54 -20.69
C ALA A 28 -7.55 -5.61 -20.19
N GLN A 29 -7.77 -6.09 -18.95
CA GLN A 29 -9.09 -6.09 -18.31
C GLN A 29 -9.42 -4.77 -17.61
N MET A 30 -8.45 -3.87 -17.46
CA MET A 30 -8.63 -2.60 -16.75
C MET A 30 -9.24 -1.53 -17.63
N GLN A 31 -10.28 -0.88 -17.13
CA GLN A 31 -10.85 0.32 -17.72
C GLN A 31 -10.13 1.59 -17.25
N SER A 32 -9.92 1.73 -15.93
CA SER A 32 -9.26 2.88 -15.33
C SER A 32 -8.51 2.51 -14.07
N LEU A 33 -7.57 3.37 -13.70
CA LEU A 33 -6.84 3.37 -12.44
C LEU A 33 -7.02 4.73 -11.78
N ASP A 34 -7.61 4.75 -10.59
CA ASP A 34 -7.84 5.95 -9.81
C ASP A 34 -6.94 5.92 -8.56
N ILE A 35 -6.18 6.99 -8.33
CA ILE A 35 -5.26 7.13 -7.19
C ILE A 35 -5.68 8.36 -6.39
N SER A 36 -5.95 8.18 -5.09
CA SER A 36 -6.56 9.23 -4.26
C SER A 36 -5.64 10.36 -3.82
N ASP A 37 -4.33 10.24 -4.02
CA ASP A 37 -3.32 11.17 -3.49
C ASP A 37 -2.21 11.42 -4.53
N ARG A 38 -1.21 12.24 -4.16
CA ARG A 38 -0.08 12.65 -5.00
C ARG A 38 0.82 11.47 -5.36
N PHE A 39 1.24 11.48 -6.60
CA PHE A 39 2.13 10.48 -7.17
C PHE A 39 3.00 11.10 -8.25
N THR A 40 4.17 10.50 -8.42
CA THR A 40 5.05 10.78 -9.56
C THR A 40 4.96 9.64 -10.56
N ARG A 41 4.82 9.97 -11.85
CA ARG A 41 4.80 8.99 -12.94
C ARG A 41 6.05 9.12 -13.80
N THR A 42 6.72 8.00 -14.03
CA THR A 42 7.89 7.86 -14.88
C THR A 42 7.57 6.94 -16.05
N LYS A 43 7.95 7.32 -17.27
CA LYS A 43 7.82 6.44 -18.45
C LYS A 43 8.96 5.42 -18.45
N THR A 44 8.64 4.14 -18.70
CA THR A 44 9.61 3.06 -18.85
C THR A 44 9.66 2.60 -20.32
N GLU A 45 10.55 1.68 -20.65
CA GLU A 45 10.66 1.13 -22.02
C GLU A 45 9.38 0.39 -22.44
N THR A 46 8.77 -0.35 -21.52
CA THR A 46 7.61 -1.22 -21.74
C THR A 46 6.27 -0.61 -21.32
N GLY A 47 6.29 0.55 -20.65
CA GLY A 47 5.08 1.20 -20.19
C GLY A 47 5.35 2.40 -19.29
N TRP A 48 4.93 2.30 -18.03
CA TRP A 48 5.11 3.36 -17.06
C TRP A 48 5.16 2.82 -15.64
N GLN A 49 5.80 3.57 -14.77
CA GLN A 49 5.86 3.32 -13.34
C GLN A 49 5.32 4.54 -12.60
N ILE A 50 4.54 4.30 -11.55
CA ILE A 50 4.04 5.31 -10.63
C ILE A 50 4.65 5.03 -9.27
N LYS A 51 5.29 6.04 -8.68
CA LYS A 51 5.76 6.02 -7.30
C LYS A 51 4.86 6.89 -6.46
N LEU A 52 4.36 6.34 -5.35
CA LEU A 52 3.50 7.07 -4.43
C LEU A 52 4.30 7.96 -3.49
N GLU A 53 3.89 9.23 -3.37
CA GLU A 53 4.53 10.21 -2.50
C GLU A 53 3.98 10.18 -1.08
N ALA A 54 2.76 9.66 -0.91
CA ALA A 54 2.06 9.48 0.35
C ALA A 54 1.20 8.20 0.29
N ALA A 55 0.63 7.79 1.43
CA ALA A 55 -0.31 6.69 1.45
C ALA A 55 -1.57 7.04 0.64
N ALA A 56 -1.92 6.19 -0.33
CA ALA A 56 -3.01 6.45 -1.26
C ALA A 56 -3.93 5.22 -1.38
N ARG A 57 -5.22 5.47 -1.53
CA ARG A 57 -6.17 4.46 -1.97
C ARG A 57 -6.12 4.37 -3.49
N VAL A 58 -5.88 3.16 -3.98
CA VAL A 58 -5.85 2.82 -5.39
C VAL A 58 -7.10 2.00 -5.71
N THR A 59 -7.84 2.46 -6.71
CA THR A 59 -9.03 1.78 -7.21
C THR A 59 -8.81 1.41 -8.67
N ILE A 60 -8.99 0.12 -8.97
CA ILE A 60 -8.95 -0.43 -10.32
C ILE A 60 -10.38 -0.74 -10.74
N ASN A 61 -10.82 -0.10 -11.82
CA ASN A 61 -12.09 -0.41 -12.46
C ASN A 61 -11.81 -1.33 -13.65
N PHE A 62 -12.62 -2.39 -13.79
CA PHE A 62 -12.47 -3.37 -14.86
C PHE A 62 -13.52 -3.15 -15.93
N MET A 63 -13.15 -3.38 -17.20
CA MET A 63 -14.04 -3.12 -18.34
C MET A 63 -15.31 -3.98 -18.33
N THR A 64 -15.22 -5.23 -17.87
CA THR A 64 -16.28 -6.24 -18.01
C THR A 64 -16.96 -6.59 -16.69
N SER A 65 -16.55 -5.97 -15.58
CA SER A 65 -17.00 -6.35 -14.24
C SER A 65 -17.56 -5.16 -13.48
N MET A 66 -18.70 -5.36 -12.80
CA MET A 66 -19.23 -4.39 -11.83
C MET A 66 -18.41 -4.35 -10.53
N ARG A 67 -17.50 -5.31 -10.32
CA ARG A 67 -16.62 -5.31 -9.15
C ARG A 67 -15.39 -4.45 -9.44
N LYS A 68 -15.08 -3.55 -8.51
CA LYS A 68 -13.81 -2.81 -8.45
C LYS A 68 -12.83 -3.54 -7.54
N PHE A 69 -11.54 -3.41 -7.83
CA PHE A 69 -10.48 -3.81 -6.91
C PHE A 69 -9.95 -2.57 -6.19
N GLU A 70 -9.97 -2.61 -4.87
CA GLU A 70 -9.54 -1.48 -4.03
C GLU A 70 -8.45 -1.94 -3.08
N ILE A 71 -7.38 -1.14 -3.03
CA ILE A 71 -6.20 -1.42 -2.21
C ILE A 71 -5.63 -0.12 -1.69
N THR A 72 -5.17 -0.13 -0.44
CA THR A 72 -4.37 0.97 0.11
C THR A 72 -2.90 0.63 -0.08
N LEU A 73 -2.17 1.54 -0.70
CA LEU A 73 -0.73 1.52 -0.86
C LEU A 73 -0.11 2.64 -0.03
N MET A 74 1.12 2.43 0.43
CA MET A 74 1.87 3.34 1.30
C MET A 74 2.79 4.26 0.51
N GLN A 75 3.40 5.20 1.22
CA GLN A 75 4.51 5.97 0.68
C GLN A 75 5.63 5.03 0.21
N ASP A 76 6.25 5.39 -0.92
CA ASP A 76 7.28 4.63 -1.62
C ASP A 76 6.84 3.31 -2.25
N ASP A 77 5.56 2.93 -2.15
CA ASP A 77 5.03 1.84 -2.96
C ASP A 77 5.01 2.21 -4.44
N ILE A 78 5.05 1.18 -5.27
CA ILE A 78 5.18 1.30 -6.71
C ILE A 78 3.99 0.63 -7.40
N ILE A 79 3.44 1.31 -8.41
CA ILE A 79 2.49 0.73 -9.36
C ILE A 79 3.16 0.76 -10.73
N GLU A 80 3.35 -0.40 -11.34
CA GLU A 80 4.04 -0.54 -12.60
C GLU A 80 3.11 -1.12 -13.64
N ARG A 81 3.17 -0.60 -14.86
CA ARG A 81 2.56 -1.20 -16.03
C ARG A 81 3.67 -1.67 -16.97
N ASP A 82 3.73 -2.98 -17.15
CA ASP A 82 4.61 -3.65 -18.09
C ASP A 82 3.73 -4.37 -19.12
N GLY A 83 3.59 -3.78 -20.30
CA GLY A 83 2.71 -4.31 -21.36
C GLY A 83 1.25 -4.49 -20.91
N ASP A 84 0.84 -5.76 -20.83
CA ASP A 84 -0.50 -6.22 -20.44
C ASP A 84 -0.65 -6.53 -18.95
N ASP A 85 0.39 -6.34 -18.14
CA ASP A 85 0.35 -6.54 -16.70
C ASP A 85 0.45 -5.21 -15.95
N LEU A 86 -0.39 -5.09 -14.91
CA LEU A 86 -0.29 -4.07 -13.89
C LEU A 86 0.18 -4.73 -12.59
N ILE A 87 1.32 -4.28 -12.09
CA ILE A 87 1.99 -4.82 -10.91
C ILE A 87 1.94 -3.77 -9.81
N LEU A 88 1.35 -4.12 -8.67
CA LEU A 88 1.35 -3.30 -7.46
C LEU A 88 2.38 -3.88 -6.49
N ILE A 89 3.42 -3.13 -6.19
CA ILE A 89 4.57 -3.55 -5.39
C ILE A 89 4.52 -2.81 -4.06
N ARG A 90 4.43 -3.58 -2.97
CA ARG A 90 4.48 -3.05 -1.59
C ARG A 90 5.92 -3.11 -1.08
N ASN A 91 6.47 -1.94 -0.79
CA ASN A 91 7.83 -1.79 -0.28
C ASN A 91 7.89 -1.76 1.25
N GLN A 92 6.76 -1.53 1.91
CA GLN A 92 6.66 -1.57 3.38
C GLN A 92 6.41 -2.98 3.90
N SER A 93 6.77 -3.23 5.17
CA SER A 93 6.47 -4.50 5.86
C SER A 93 4.97 -4.71 6.02
N ALA A 94 4.52 -5.97 6.05
CA ALA A 94 3.10 -6.32 6.18
C ALA A 94 2.42 -5.72 7.44
N ASP A 95 3.19 -5.47 8.50
CA ASP A 95 2.71 -4.87 9.75
C ASP A 95 2.26 -3.40 9.58
N ALA A 96 2.94 -2.63 8.72
CA ALA A 96 2.58 -1.25 8.42
C ALA A 96 1.16 -1.15 7.82
N TYR A 97 0.77 -2.12 6.99
CA TYR A 97 -0.57 -2.19 6.41
C TYR A 97 -1.64 -2.70 7.38
N ARG A 98 -1.25 -3.47 8.42
CA ARG A 98 -2.19 -3.94 9.45
C ARG A 98 -2.65 -2.78 10.32
N SER A 99 -1.73 -1.89 10.68
CA SER A 99 -2.02 -0.70 11.49
C SER A 99 -3.04 0.23 10.83
N GLN A 100 -3.13 0.26 9.50
CA GLN A 100 -4.15 1.02 8.78
C GLN A 100 -5.52 0.34 8.69
N ARG A 101 -5.64 -0.97 8.91
CA ARG A 101 -6.97 -1.63 9.04
C ARG A 101 -7.67 -1.29 10.35
N GLY A 102 -6.99 -0.62 11.29
CA GLY A 102 -7.50 -0.27 12.61
C GLY A 102 -8.51 0.89 12.67
N VAL A 103 -8.77 1.60 11.56
CA VAL A 103 -9.78 2.69 11.54
C VAL A 103 -11.16 2.24 11.07
N SER A 104 -11.34 0.95 10.75
CA SER A 104 -12.68 0.37 10.72
C SER A 104 -13.08 0.06 12.16
N SER A 105 -13.59 1.08 12.84
CA SER A 105 -14.38 0.95 14.07
C SER A 105 -15.53 -0.02 13.79
N SER A 106 -15.29 -1.29 14.11
CA SER A 106 -16.34 -2.29 14.17
C SER A 106 -17.33 -1.83 15.26
N PRO A 107 -18.61 -1.55 14.94
CA PRO A 107 -19.59 -1.10 15.93
C PRO A 107 -20.02 -2.23 16.88
N LEU A 108 -19.39 -3.41 16.77
CA LEU A 108 -19.69 -4.60 17.56
C LEU A 108 -18.79 -4.80 18.79
N ALA A 109 -17.91 -3.83 19.11
CA ALA A 109 -17.31 -3.77 20.45
C ALA A 109 -18.37 -3.31 21.46
N ARG A 110 -19.20 -4.28 21.87
CA ARG A 110 -20.23 -4.22 22.90
C ARG A 110 -19.82 -3.31 24.06
N SER A 111 -20.69 -2.33 24.34
CA SER A 111 -20.83 -1.71 25.66
C SER A 111 -20.78 -2.78 26.73
N ASN A 112 -19.70 -2.81 27.51
CA ASN A 112 -19.71 -3.49 28.80
C ASN A 112 -19.98 -2.40 29.83
N GLU A 113 -21.22 -2.38 30.30
CA GLU A 113 -21.71 -1.63 31.44
C GLU A 113 -20.69 -1.63 32.59
N ARG A 114 -20.27 -0.45 33.01
CA ARG A 114 -19.81 -0.23 34.39
C ARG A 114 -20.72 0.81 35.02
N THR A 115 -21.78 0.30 35.64
CA THR A 115 -22.55 1.04 36.64
C THR A 115 -21.64 1.26 37.84
N SER A 116 -20.88 2.34 37.85
CA SER A 116 -20.30 2.88 39.08
C SER A 116 -21.40 3.69 39.77
N VAL A 117 -22.14 3.03 40.67
CA VAL A 117 -22.96 3.72 41.67
C VAL A 117 -22.00 4.43 42.60
N SER A 118 -21.86 5.75 42.45
CA SER A 118 -21.23 6.60 43.44
C SER A 118 -22.26 6.89 44.53
N GLU A 119 -22.00 6.42 45.74
CA GLU A 119 -22.72 6.86 46.95
C GLU A 119 -22.65 8.39 47.06
N PRO A 120 -23.76 9.10 47.32
CA PRO A 120 -23.70 10.52 47.65
C PRO A 120 -23.24 10.67 49.10
N THR A 121 -22.02 11.17 49.29
CA THR A 121 -21.56 11.71 50.57
C THR A 121 -22.42 12.92 50.93
N GLU A 122 -23.36 12.76 51.86
CA GLU A 122 -24.17 13.87 52.38
C GLU A 122 -23.26 14.90 53.06
N GLY A 123 -23.30 16.11 52.50
CA GLY A 123 -22.61 17.28 53.00
C GLY A 123 -23.26 17.82 54.26
N ARG A 124 -22.41 18.06 55.25
CA ARG A 124 -22.67 18.88 56.43
C ARG A 124 -22.90 20.35 56.01
N ALA A 125 -24.05 20.91 56.36
CA ALA A 125 -24.23 22.35 56.51
C ALA A 125 -25.37 22.67 57.51
N VAL A 126 -25.01 23.53 58.47
CA VAL A 126 -25.77 24.27 59.50
C VAL A 126 -26.52 23.49 60.58
#